data_AF-A0A0S3R1T8-F1
#
_entry.id   AF-A0A0S3R1T8-F1
#
_cell.length_a   1.000
_cell.length_b   1.000
_cell.length_c   1.000
_cell.angle_alpha   90.00
_cell.angle_beta   90.00
_cell.angle_gamma   90.00
#
_symmetry.space_group_name_H-M   'P 1'
#
loop_
_entity.id
_entity.type
_entity.pdbx_description
1 polymer ?
#
loop_
_entity_poly.entity_id
_entity_poly.type
_entity_poly.pdbx_seq_one_letter_code
_entity_poly.pdbx_strand_id
1 'polypeptide(L)'
;MAYTAKLQLQSTTCLVGITGVLAPLLEETVFRVFFMTSLTKWVPTPVAVIISATVFALAHLTPGEFPQLFVLGTALGFSYAQTHNLLTPITIHAFWNSGVILFLTFLQVLIITPCLQIVLVFTIIFYSIL
;
A
#
# COMPACT_ATOMS: atom_id res chain seq x y z
N MET A 1 27.62 6.90 1.43
CA MET A 1 26.93 5.74 0.82
C MET A 1 26.52 4.66 1.83
N ALA A 2 27.41 4.14 2.70
CA ALA A 2 27.00 3.08 3.64
C ALA A 2 25.96 3.52 4.69
N TYR A 3 26.08 4.75 5.22
CA TYR A 3 25.14 5.31 6.21
C TYR A 3 23.73 5.55 5.63
N THR A 4 23.67 6.09 4.41
CA THR A 4 22.40 6.33 3.70
C THR A 4 21.68 5.01 3.36
N ALA A 5 22.42 3.96 2.99
CA ALA A 5 21.85 2.64 2.78
C ALA A 5 21.26 2.01 4.06
N LYS A 6 21.92 2.20 5.22
CA LYS A 6 21.38 1.74 6.52
C LYS A 6 20.08 2.46 6.90
N LEU A 7 20.02 3.77 6.73
CA LEU A 7 18.81 4.57 7.00
C LEU A 7 17.65 4.20 6.06
N GLN A 8 17.93 3.97 4.78
CA GLN A 8 16.96 3.52 3.79
C GLN A 8 16.36 2.14 4.17
N LEU A 9 17.21 1.21 4.60
CA LEU A 9 16.75 -0.11 5.04
C LEU A 9 15.88 -0.01 6.29
N GLN A 10 16.32 0.77 7.29
CA GLN A 10 15.59 0.95 8.54
C GLN A 10 14.21 1.59 8.31
N SER A 11 14.12 2.63 7.47
CA SER A 11 12.84 3.26 7.11
C SER A 11 11.91 2.32 6.35
N THR A 12 12.45 1.52 5.42
CA THR A 12 11.67 0.51 4.68
C THR A 12 11.11 -0.55 5.63
N THR A 13 11.92 -1.04 6.59
CA THR A 13 11.46 -2.01 7.60
C THR A 13 10.33 -1.44 8.46
N CYS A 14 10.46 -0.19 8.93
CA CYS A 14 9.40 0.47 9.68
C CYS A 14 8.12 0.62 8.85
N LEU A 15 8.26 1.02 7.57
CA LEU A 15 7.12 1.18 6.68
C LEU A 15 6.39 -0.14 6.47
N VAL A 16 7.10 -1.22 6.15
CA VAL A 16 6.52 -2.58 6.00
C VAL A 16 5.85 -3.05 7.29
N GLY A 17 6.43 -2.76 8.47
CA GLY A 17 5.80 -3.11 9.75
C GLY A 17 4.46 -2.39 9.96
N ILE A 18 4.39 -1.09 9.65
CA ILE A 18 3.18 -0.30 9.85
C ILE A 18 2.14 -0.60 8.77
N THR A 19 2.49 -0.44 7.50
CA THR A 19 1.53 -0.53 6.39
C THR A 19 1.29 -1.97 5.94
N GLY A 20 2.23 -2.89 6.18
CA GLY A 20 2.09 -4.30 5.83
C GLY A 20 1.46 -5.14 6.93
N VAL A 21 1.42 -4.67 8.18
CA VAL A 21 0.85 -5.44 9.31
C VAL A 21 -0.23 -4.65 10.05
N LEU A 22 0.13 -3.50 10.65
CA LEU A 22 -0.80 -2.77 11.51
C LEU A 22 -2.00 -2.20 10.74
N ALA A 23 -1.75 -1.62 9.55
CA ALA A 23 -2.82 -1.06 8.72
C ALA A 23 -3.82 -2.14 8.24
N PRO A 24 -3.40 -3.27 7.63
CA PRO A 24 -4.33 -4.33 7.25
C PRO A 24 -5.15 -4.89 8.41
N LEU A 25 -4.56 -5.04 9.60
CA LEU A 25 -5.28 -5.50 10.79
C LEU A 25 -6.41 -4.55 11.17
N LEU A 26 -6.12 -3.25 11.24
CA LEU A 26 -7.09 -2.23 11.59
C LEU A 26 -8.15 -2.06 10.50
N GLU A 27 -7.70 -1.85 9.27
CA GLU A 27 -8.56 -1.52 8.14
C GLU A 27 -9.50 -2.67 7.80
N GLU A 28 -9.02 -3.92 7.72
CA GLU A 28 -9.92 -5.04 7.42
C GLU A 28 -10.92 -5.30 8.56
N THR A 29 -10.54 -5.06 9.81
CA THR A 29 -11.49 -5.14 10.95
C THR A 29 -12.59 -4.09 10.80
N VAL A 30 -12.23 -2.83 10.51
CA VAL A 30 -13.21 -1.74 10.36
C VAL A 30 -14.07 -1.95 9.12
N PHE A 31 -13.47 -2.23 7.97
CA PHE A 31 -14.20 -2.26 6.70
C PHE A 31 -14.94 -3.57 6.43
N ARG A 32 -14.42 -4.73 6.87
CA ARG A 32 -15.07 -6.04 6.62
C ARG A 32 -15.97 -6.45 7.77
N VAL A 33 -15.41 -6.48 8.99
CA VAL A 33 -16.16 -6.97 10.16
C VAL A 33 -17.21 -5.97 10.60
N PHE A 34 -16.88 -4.69 10.68
CA PHE A 34 -17.82 -3.68 11.15
C PHE A 34 -18.68 -3.11 10.02
N PHE A 35 -18.09 -2.47 9.01
CA PHE A 35 -18.84 -1.69 8.03
C PHE A 35 -19.60 -2.57 7.02
N MET A 36 -18.90 -3.44 6.30
CA MET A 36 -19.53 -4.29 5.28
C MET A 36 -20.55 -5.25 5.87
N THR A 37 -20.23 -5.92 6.99
CA THR A 37 -21.16 -6.87 7.64
C THR A 37 -22.37 -6.16 8.25
N SER A 38 -22.24 -4.89 8.64
CA SER A 38 -23.42 -4.07 9.01
C SER A 38 -24.30 -3.75 7.81
N LEU A 39 -23.71 -3.47 6.65
CA LEU A 39 -24.43 -3.19 5.40
C LEU A 39 -25.17 -4.40 4.85
N THR A 40 -24.64 -5.62 5.00
CA THR A 40 -25.30 -6.85 4.50
C THR A 40 -26.65 -7.15 5.18
N LYS A 41 -26.97 -6.46 6.29
CA LYS A 41 -28.30 -6.50 6.92
C LYS A 41 -29.38 -5.77 6.11
N TRP A 42 -28.97 -4.86 5.23
CA TRP A 42 -29.85 -3.94 4.49
C TRP A 42 -29.80 -4.13 2.98
N VAL A 43 -28.65 -4.56 2.45
CA VAL A 43 -28.43 -4.73 1.00
C VAL A 43 -27.77 -6.08 0.69
N PRO A 44 -27.92 -6.61 -0.54
CA PRO A 44 -27.24 -7.84 -0.96
C PRO A 44 -25.72 -7.74 -0.85
N THR A 45 -25.05 -8.86 -0.57
CA THR A 45 -23.59 -8.92 -0.35
C THR A 45 -22.76 -8.23 -1.44
N PRO A 46 -23.01 -8.42 -2.75
CA PRO A 46 -22.23 -7.72 -3.78
C PRO A 46 -22.36 -6.19 -3.67
N VAL A 47 -23.55 -5.68 -3.33
CA VAL A 47 -23.78 -4.24 -3.16
C VAL A 47 -23.04 -3.72 -1.91
N ALA A 48 -23.09 -4.47 -0.81
CA ALA A 48 -22.33 -4.13 0.41
C ALA A 48 -20.81 -4.09 0.16
N VAL A 49 -20.28 -5.00 -0.66
CA VAL A 49 -18.87 -5.01 -1.07
C VAL A 49 -18.52 -3.74 -1.85
N ILE A 50 -19.31 -3.37 -2.86
CA ILE A 50 -19.04 -2.18 -3.68
C ILE A 50 -19.12 -0.89 -2.85
N ILE A 51 -20.11 -0.77 -1.96
CA ILE A 51 -20.22 0.38 -1.05
C ILE A 51 -19.01 0.42 -0.11
N SER A 52 -18.65 -0.70 0.51
CA SER A 52 -17.49 -0.79 1.41
C SER A 52 -16.18 -0.44 0.69
N ALA A 53 -15.96 -0.95 -0.52
CA ALA A 53 -14.79 -0.64 -1.34
C ALA A 53 -14.71 0.83 -1.75
N THR A 54 -15.86 1.44 -2.05
CA THR A 54 -15.93 2.88 -2.38
C THR A 54 -15.54 3.73 -1.17
N VAL A 55 -16.10 3.45 0.00
CA VAL A 55 -15.79 4.21 1.23
C VAL A 55 -14.34 3.98 1.65
N PHE A 56 -13.82 2.76 1.51
CA PHE A 56 -12.41 2.43 1.72
C PHE A 56 -11.49 3.31 0.86
N ALA A 57 -11.74 3.39 -0.45
CA ALA A 57 -10.94 4.20 -1.36
C ALA A 57 -11.04 5.71 -1.05
N LEU A 58 -12.24 6.21 -0.71
CA LEU A 58 -12.43 7.62 -0.36
C LEU A 58 -11.77 8.00 0.97
N ALA A 59 -11.71 7.09 1.94
CA ALA A 59 -11.10 7.34 3.25
C ALA A 59 -9.58 7.61 3.16
N HIS A 60 -8.93 7.25 2.06
CA HIS A 60 -7.51 7.52 1.82
C HIS A 60 -7.24 8.96 1.37
N LEU A 61 -8.27 9.71 0.99
CA LEU A 61 -8.17 11.14 0.61
C LEU A 61 -7.16 11.42 -0.54
N THR A 62 -6.90 10.41 -1.37
CA THR A 62 -5.97 10.46 -2.51
C THR A 62 -6.72 10.14 -3.82
N PRO A 63 -7.32 11.14 -4.49
CA PRO A 63 -8.16 10.89 -5.68
C PRO A 63 -7.46 10.13 -6.80
N GLY A 64 -6.14 10.32 -6.98
CA GLY A 64 -5.35 9.60 -7.97
C GLY A 64 -5.21 8.10 -7.67
N GLU A 65 -5.36 7.69 -6.42
CA GLU A 65 -5.27 6.31 -5.97
C GLU A 65 -6.64 5.62 -5.90
N PHE A 66 -7.72 6.36 -6.11
CA PHE A 66 -9.07 5.82 -6.02
C PHE A 66 -9.28 4.55 -6.86
N PRO A 67 -8.90 4.49 -8.16
CA PRO A 67 -9.15 3.30 -8.96
C PRO A 67 -8.46 2.03 -8.41
N GLN A 68 -7.21 2.15 -7.98
CA GLN A 68 -6.46 1.01 -7.43
C GLN A 68 -7.00 0.57 -6.06
N LEU A 69 -7.33 1.52 -5.17
CA LEU A 69 -7.86 1.22 -3.85
C LEU A 69 -9.27 0.65 -3.92
N PHE A 70 -10.09 1.11 -4.87
CA PHE A 70 -11.41 0.56 -5.12
C PHE A 70 -11.35 -0.89 -5.60
N VAL A 71 -10.44 -1.19 -6.55
CA VAL A 71 -10.23 -2.56 -7.05
C VAL A 71 -9.73 -3.47 -5.93
N LEU A 72 -8.73 -3.02 -5.16
CA LEU A 72 -8.23 -3.77 -4.01
C LEU A 72 -9.34 -4.00 -2.97
N GLY A 73 -10.05 -2.95 -2.57
CA GLY A 73 -11.15 -3.04 -1.60
C GLY A 73 -12.28 -3.97 -2.04
N THR A 74 -12.56 -4.02 -3.34
CA THR A 74 -13.54 -4.94 -3.93
C THR A 74 -13.06 -6.40 -3.83
N ALA A 75 -11.80 -6.66 -4.20
CA ALA A 75 -11.21 -7.99 -4.09
C ALA A 75 -11.17 -8.49 -2.64
N LEU A 76 -10.77 -7.62 -1.70
CA LEU A 76 -10.75 -7.91 -0.28
C LEU A 76 -12.15 -8.18 0.26
N GLY A 77 -13.15 -7.37 -0.10
CA GLY A 77 -14.55 -7.56 0.26
C GLY A 77 -15.10 -8.92 -0.21
N PHE A 78 -14.87 -9.30 -1.46
CA PHE A 78 -15.29 -10.60 -1.97
C PHE A 78 -14.53 -11.76 -1.34
N SER A 79 -13.22 -11.61 -1.09
CA SER A 79 -12.43 -12.65 -0.42
C SER A 79 -12.97 -12.96 0.97
N TYR A 80 -13.36 -11.94 1.75
CA TYR A 80 -14.01 -12.12 3.04
C TYR A 80 -15.41 -12.72 2.91
N ALA A 81 -16.22 -12.23 1.97
CA ALA A 81 -17.58 -12.72 1.75
C ALA A 81 -17.63 -14.20 1.35
N GLN A 82 -16.61 -14.70 0.65
CA GLN A 82 -16.52 -16.11 0.23
C GLN A 82 -15.92 -17.01 1.30
N THR A 83 -14.89 -16.53 2.01
CA THR A 83 -14.15 -17.37 2.97
C THR A 83 -14.68 -17.30 4.39
N HIS A 84 -15.43 -16.24 4.73
CA HIS A 84 -15.82 -15.91 6.10
C HIS A 84 -14.65 -15.87 7.09
N ASN A 85 -13.43 -15.66 6.58
CA ASN A 85 -12.20 -15.65 7.37
C ASN A 85 -11.53 -14.29 7.22
N LEU A 86 -11.30 -13.60 8.33
CA LEU A 86 -10.67 -12.28 8.33
C LEU A 86 -9.17 -12.37 7.95
N LEU A 87 -8.51 -13.50 8.19
CA LEU A 87 -7.10 -13.66 7.82
C LEU A 87 -6.89 -13.65 6.30
N THR A 88 -7.88 -14.07 5.52
CA THR A 88 -7.80 -14.05 4.05
C THR A 88 -7.59 -12.63 3.49
N PRO A 89 -8.49 -11.65 3.72
CA PRO A 89 -8.27 -10.29 3.26
C PRO A 89 -7.07 -9.63 3.96
N ILE A 90 -6.80 -9.88 5.25
CA ILE A 90 -5.62 -9.34 5.92
C ILE A 90 -4.34 -9.76 5.18
N THR A 91 -4.23 -11.03 4.82
CA THR A 91 -3.05 -11.56 4.15
C THR A 91 -2.90 -10.95 2.75
N ILE A 92 -3.98 -10.89 1.97
CA ILE A 92 -3.96 -10.28 0.63
C ILE A 92 -3.56 -8.80 0.71
N HIS A 93 -4.13 -8.05 1.66
CA HIS A 93 -3.85 -6.64 1.85
C HIS A 93 -2.39 -6.42 2.32
N ALA A 94 -1.92 -7.22 3.27
CA ALA A 94 -0.52 -7.20 3.73
C ALA A 94 0.47 -7.46 2.58
N PHE A 95 0.18 -8.46 1.74
CA PHE A 95 1.00 -8.77 0.56
C PHE A 95 0.99 -7.64 -0.46
N TRP A 96 -0.16 -7.03 -0.72
CA TRP A 96 -0.26 -5.89 -1.62
C TRP A 96 0.59 -4.71 -1.12
N ASN A 97 0.38 -4.27 0.12
CA ASN A 97 1.09 -3.12 0.69
C ASN A 97 2.60 -3.37 0.77
N SER A 98 3.01 -4.53 1.29
CA SER A 98 4.43 -4.88 1.38
C SER A 98 5.06 -5.05 0.00
N GLY A 99 4.34 -5.66 -0.94
CA GLY A 99 4.79 -5.86 -2.32
C GLY A 99 5.07 -4.54 -3.03
N VAL A 100 4.13 -3.58 -2.95
CA VAL A 100 4.30 -2.24 -3.53
C VAL A 100 5.51 -1.54 -2.92
N ILE A 101 5.65 -1.54 -1.59
CA ILE A 101 6.77 -0.88 -0.91
C ILE A 101 8.10 -1.49 -1.32
N LEU A 102 8.22 -2.81 -1.25
CA LEU A 102 9.47 -3.49 -1.59
C LEU A 102 9.83 -3.31 -3.07
N PHE A 103 8.84 -3.35 -3.96
CA PHE A 103 9.04 -3.14 -5.38
C PHE A 103 9.51 -1.71 -5.69
N LEU A 104 8.85 -0.69 -5.13
CA LEU A 104 9.24 0.70 -5.31
C LEU A 104 10.63 0.99 -4.71
N THR A 105 10.92 0.46 -3.53
CA THR A 105 12.26 0.58 -2.92
C THR A 105 13.32 -0.10 -3.79
N PHE A 106 13.04 -1.28 -4.34
CA PHE A 106 13.95 -1.97 -5.24
C PHE A 106 14.23 -1.15 -6.52
N LEU A 107 13.19 -0.61 -7.17
CA LEU A 107 13.36 0.25 -8.35
C LEU A 107 14.14 1.53 -8.03
N GLN A 108 13.90 2.15 -6.88
CA GLN A 108 14.64 3.33 -6.44
C GLN A 108 16.13 3.05 -6.24
N VAL A 109 16.47 1.89 -5.66
CA VAL A 109 17.87 1.45 -5.50
C VAL A 109 18.51 1.15 -6.86
N LEU A 110 17.80 0.46 -7.75
CA LEU A 110 18.34 0.03 -9.04
C LEU A 110 18.49 1.18 -10.05
N ILE A 111 17.51 2.09 -10.14
CA ILE A 111 17.41 3.07 -11.23
C ILE A 111 17.83 4.47 -10.77
N ILE A 112 17.29 4.95 -9.65
CA ILE A 112 17.40 6.37 -9.27
C ILE A 112 18.72 6.68 -8.57
N THR A 113 19.18 5.78 -7.70
CA THR A 113 20.43 5.97 -6.94
C THR A 113 21.66 6.15 -7.85
N PRO A 114 21.90 5.29 -8.86
CA PRO A 114 23.03 5.51 -9.78
C PRO A 114 22.83 6.73 -10.70
N CYS A 115 21.61 7.00 -11.17
CA CYS A 115 21.31 8.18 -12.01
C CYS A 115 21.66 9.49 -11.28
N LEU A 116 21.24 9.63 -10.01
CA LEU A 116 21.50 10.83 -9.21
C LEU A 116 23.01 11.00 -8.92
N GLN A 117 23.74 9.92 -8.67
CA GLN A 117 25.20 9.98 -8.52
C GLN A 117 25.89 10.47 -9.78
N ILE A 118 25.45 10.02 -10.97
CA ILE A 118 26.01 10.46 -12.25
C ILE A 118 25.79 11.97 -12.45
N VAL A 119 24.55 12.46 -12.25
CA VAL A 119 24.22 13.89 -12.39
C VAL A 119 25.03 14.76 -11.42
N LEU A 120 25.19 14.32 -10.16
CA LEU A 120 26.00 15.03 -9.17
C LEU A 120 27.47 15.10 -9.58
N VAL A 121 28.05 14.00 -10.08
CA VAL A 121 29.44 13.98 -10.56
C VAL A 121 29.63 14.94 -11.73
N PHE A 122 28.72 14.94 -12.71
CA PHE A 122 28.78 15.88 -13.84
C PHE A 122 28.67 17.34 -13.39
N THR A 123 27.80 17.63 -12.43
CA THR A 123 27.62 18.98 -11.90
C THR A 123 28.88 19.44 -11.16
N ILE A 124 29.47 18.59 -10.31
CA ILE A 124 30.71 18.90 -9.58
C ILE A 124 31.86 19.15 -10.55
N ILE A 125 32.02 18.29 -11.57
CA ILE A 125 33.06 18.45 -12.61
C ILE A 125 32.87 19.78 -13.35
N PHE A 126 31.64 20.11 -13.76
CA PHE A 126 31.36 21.37 -14.44
C PHE A 126 31.74 22.60 -13.59
N TYR A 127 31.37 22.62 -12.31
CA TYR A 127 31.70 23.72 -11.39
C TYR A 127 33.18 23.80 -11.02
N SER A 128 33.96 22.72 -11.18
CA SER A 128 35.39 22.73 -10.87
C SER A 128 36.28 23.11 -12.06
N ILE A 129 35.69 23.26 -13.25
CA ILE A 129 36.36 23.72 -14.48
C ILE A 129 35.96 25.19 -14.81
N LEU A 130 35.01 25.77 -14.08
CA LEU A 130 34.58 27.17 -14.16
C LEU A 130 35.28 28.01 -13.09
#